data_AF-A0A4R6Q7M8-F1
#
_entry.id   AF-A0A4R6Q7M8-F1
#
_cell.length_a   1.000
_cell.length_b   1.000
_cell.length_c   1.000
_cell.angle_alpha   90.00
_cell.angle_beta   90.00
_cell.angle_gamma   90.00
#
_symmetry.space_group_name_H-M   'P 1'
#
loop_
_entity.id
_entity.type
_entity.pdbx_description
1 polymer ?
#
loop_
_entity_poly.entity_id
_entity_poly.type
_entity_poly.pdbx_seq_one_letter_code
_entity_poly.pdbx_strand_id
1 'polypeptide(L)'
;MQQKKETIEVVNKIEIKKIDTITINFDNIQKAEISKSDSLISIYQSWEKDFRIFGYKLPNEKSEKLILFSPFTDEVENNTFQCKFGSHYDYVSFKPKMKFIKYENDFAKIKILDSTFVPNFFFIQKKWIEFEE
;
A
#
# COMPACT_ATOMS: atom_id res chain seq x y z
N MET A 1 33.65 24.03 59.34
CA MET A 1 33.25 22.64 58.98
C MET A 1 31.87 22.68 58.35
N GLN A 2 31.77 22.12 57.15
CA GLN A 2 30.60 21.98 56.28
C GLN A 2 29.43 21.21 56.91
N GLN A 3 28.21 21.52 56.48
CA GLN A 3 27.22 20.60 55.83
C GLN A 3 25.90 21.39 55.65
N LYS A 4 25.63 21.96 54.46
CA LYS A 4 25.03 21.39 53.23
C LYS A 4 23.51 21.20 53.37
N LYS A 5 22.78 22.13 52.74
CA LYS A 5 21.34 22.08 52.43
C LYS A 5 21.05 20.89 51.53
N GLU A 6 19.95 20.18 51.78
CA GLU A 6 19.32 19.31 50.80
C GLU A 6 17.93 19.84 50.46
N THR A 7 17.81 20.24 49.19
CA THR A 7 16.58 20.61 48.49
C THR A 7 15.86 19.34 48.07
N ILE A 8 14.56 19.25 48.34
CA ILE A 8 13.71 18.15 47.87
C ILE A 8 13.28 18.46 46.43
N GLU A 9 13.90 17.81 45.45
CA GLU A 9 13.42 17.78 44.06
C GLU A 9 12.61 16.50 43.84
N VAL A 10 11.29 16.65 43.70
CA VAL A 10 10.39 15.59 43.27
C VAL A 10 10.54 15.45 41.75
N VAL A 11 11.40 14.53 41.30
CA VAL A 11 11.55 14.23 39.88
C VAL A 11 10.46 13.23 39.47
N ASN A 12 9.47 13.74 38.72
CA ASN A 12 8.48 12.92 38.03
C ASN A 12 9.17 11.96 37.06
N LYS A 13 9.05 10.67 37.34
CA LYS A 13 9.56 9.57 36.52
C LYS A 13 8.58 9.32 35.36
N ILE A 14 8.79 10.00 34.23
CA ILE A 14 8.07 9.68 32.99
C ILE A 14 8.88 8.57 32.30
N GLU A 15 8.41 7.33 32.43
CA GLU A 15 8.92 6.21 31.62
C GLU A 15 8.52 6.44 30.16
N ILE A 16 9.48 6.90 29.37
CA ILE A 16 9.35 6.98 27.92
C ILE A 16 9.39 5.55 27.38
N LYS A 17 8.22 4.99 27.05
CA LYS A 17 8.13 3.75 26.28
C LYS A 17 8.89 3.96 24.97
N LYS A 18 9.92 3.14 24.76
CA LYS A 18 10.72 3.04 23.55
C LYS A 18 9.76 2.83 22.37
N ILE A 19 9.64 3.84 21.52
CA ILE A 19 8.97 3.70 20.22
C ILE A 19 9.96 2.91 19.38
N ASP A 20 9.68 1.64 19.13
CA ASP A 20 10.46 0.86 18.17
C ASP A 20 10.27 1.50 16.81
N THR A 21 11.31 2.20 16.34
CA THR A 21 11.38 2.71 14.98
C THR A 21 11.34 1.50 14.05
N ILE A 22 10.20 1.24 13.41
CA ILE A 22 10.06 0.20 12.40
C ILE A 22 10.89 0.64 11.19
N THR A 23 12.09 0.09 11.04
CA THR A 23 12.86 0.19 9.80
C THR A 23 12.19 -0.71 8.77
N ILE A 24 11.34 -0.12 7.92
CA ILE A 24 10.75 -0.84 6.78
C ILE A 24 11.88 -1.11 5.78
N ASN A 25 12.31 -2.36 5.66
CA ASN A 25 13.25 -2.77 4.63
C ASN A 25 12.52 -2.79 3.28
N PHE A 26 12.82 -1.81 2.41
CA PHE A 26 12.21 -1.67 1.09
C PHE A 26 12.55 -2.83 0.14
N ASP A 27 13.61 -3.61 0.44
CA ASP A 27 14.02 -4.75 -0.38
C ASP A 27 13.02 -5.93 -0.29
N ASN A 28 12.14 -5.93 0.72
CA ASN A 28 11.14 -6.97 0.93
C ASN A 28 9.70 -6.55 0.62
N ILE A 29 9.50 -5.43 -0.09
CA ILE A 29 8.15 -4.99 -0.46
C ILE A 29 7.69 -5.71 -1.73
N GLN A 30 6.47 -6.23 -1.73
CA GLN A 30 5.85 -6.76 -2.95
C GLN A 30 5.35 -5.59 -3.80
N LYS A 31 5.75 -5.55 -5.07
CA LYS A 31 5.24 -4.60 -6.05
C LYS A 31 4.42 -5.30 -7.12
N ALA A 32 3.61 -4.52 -7.82
CA ALA A 32 3.00 -4.91 -9.07
C ALA A 32 4.05 -4.80 -10.17
N GLU A 33 4.19 -5.86 -10.96
CA GLU A 33 5.15 -5.94 -12.04
C GLU A 33 4.47 -5.59 -13.37
N ILE A 34 5.10 -4.71 -14.16
CA ILE A 34 4.64 -4.31 -15.48
C ILE A 34 5.51 -4.97 -16.54
N SER A 35 4.90 -5.72 -17.46
CA SER A 35 5.65 -6.25 -18.59
C SER A 35 6.12 -5.15 -19.54
N LYS A 36 7.42 -5.18 -19.88
CA LYS A 36 7.99 -4.27 -20.89
C LYS A 36 7.46 -4.56 -22.31
N SER A 37 6.96 -5.77 -22.55
CA SER A 37 6.52 -6.22 -23.87
C SER A 37 5.12 -5.71 -24.25
N ASP A 38 4.17 -5.77 -23.32
CA ASP A 38 2.77 -5.48 -23.58
C ASP A 38 2.10 -4.57 -22.52
N SER A 39 2.85 -4.16 -21.51
CA SER A 39 2.43 -3.33 -20.37
C SER A 39 1.32 -3.94 -19.51
N LEU A 40 1.10 -5.26 -19.58
CA LEU A 40 0.24 -5.95 -18.63
C LEU A 40 0.80 -5.89 -17.22
N ILE A 41 -0.09 -5.89 -16.24
CA ILE A 41 0.25 -5.81 -14.83
C ILE A 41 -0.04 -7.14 -14.17
N SER A 42 0.96 -7.66 -13.48
CA SER A 42 0.85 -8.85 -12.63
C SER A 42 1.11 -8.45 -11.18
N ILE A 43 0.26 -8.95 -10.28
CA ILE A 43 0.43 -8.82 -8.84
C ILE A 43 0.39 -10.23 -8.31
N TYR A 44 1.49 -10.69 -7.73
CA TYR A 44 1.57 -12.02 -7.15
C TYR A 44 1.46 -11.94 -5.64
N GLN A 45 0.71 -12.85 -5.04
CA GLN A 45 0.68 -12.98 -3.60
C GLN A 45 2.04 -13.50 -3.12
N SER A 46 2.63 -12.80 -2.15
CA SER A 46 3.75 -13.30 -1.38
C SER A 46 3.32 -13.31 0.09
N TRP A 47 3.27 -14.50 0.68
CA TRP A 47 2.82 -14.72 2.06
C TRP A 47 3.80 -14.16 3.10
N GLU A 48 5.04 -13.87 2.70
CA GLU A 48 6.07 -13.30 3.56
C GLU A 48 6.07 -11.76 3.57
N LYS A 49 5.29 -11.13 2.68
CA LYS A 49 5.38 -9.68 2.43
C LYS A 49 4.11 -8.96 2.83
N ASP A 50 4.26 -7.99 3.72
CA ASP A 50 3.20 -7.04 4.06
C ASP A 50 3.06 -6.01 2.94
N PHE A 51 2.07 -6.17 2.07
CA PHE A 51 1.74 -5.18 1.04
C PHE A 51 0.27 -4.80 1.08
N ARG A 52 0.00 -3.53 0.78
CA ARG A 52 -1.35 -3.01 0.53
C ARG A 52 -1.29 -2.07 -0.65
N ILE A 53 -1.64 -2.59 -1.82
CA ILE A 53 -1.61 -1.81 -3.06
C ILE A 53 -3.02 -1.29 -3.32
N PHE A 54 -3.23 -0.01 -3.01
CA PHE A 54 -4.49 0.67 -3.29
C PHE A 54 -4.53 1.27 -4.69
N GLY A 55 -5.64 1.06 -5.39
CA GLY A 55 -6.01 1.79 -6.59
C GLY A 55 -7.03 2.87 -6.27
N TYR A 56 -6.74 4.10 -6.70
CA TYR A 56 -7.51 5.31 -6.39
C TYR A 56 -8.23 5.85 -7.63
N LYS A 57 -9.32 6.58 -7.44
CA LYS A 57 -10.08 7.20 -8.56
C LYS A 57 -9.36 8.36 -9.24
N LEU A 58 -8.57 9.10 -8.47
CA LEU A 58 -7.70 10.19 -8.93
C LEU A 58 -6.26 9.88 -8.51
N PRO A 59 -5.23 10.53 -9.09
CA PRO A 59 -3.84 10.39 -8.66
C PRO A 59 -3.60 11.10 -7.31
N ASN A 60 -4.32 10.65 -6.27
CA ASN A 60 -4.36 11.20 -4.93
C ASN A 60 -4.90 10.15 -3.94
N GLU A 61 -4.16 9.88 -2.87
CA GLU A 61 -4.52 8.90 -1.82
C GLU A 61 -5.80 9.25 -1.06
N LYS A 62 -6.19 10.53 -1.05
CA LYS A 62 -7.42 11.00 -0.40
C LYS A 62 -8.67 10.78 -1.26
N SER A 63 -8.51 10.35 -2.50
CA SER A 63 -9.65 10.08 -3.39
C SER A 63 -10.29 8.72 -3.08
N GLU A 64 -11.45 8.49 -3.67
CA GLU A 64 -12.19 7.22 -3.55
C GLU A 64 -11.28 6.03 -3.85
N LYS A 65 -11.25 5.05 -2.94
CA LYS A 65 -10.54 3.78 -3.13
C LYS A 65 -11.37 2.90 -4.04
N LEU A 66 -10.81 2.55 -5.18
CA LEU A 66 -11.48 1.70 -6.17
C LEU A 66 -11.14 0.24 -5.96
N ILE A 67 -9.88 -0.11 -5.68
CA ILE A 67 -9.45 -1.49 -5.51
C ILE A 67 -8.34 -1.59 -4.45
N LEU A 68 -8.24 -2.75 -3.81
CA LEU A 68 -7.12 -3.12 -2.94
C LEU A 68 -6.58 -4.48 -3.35
N PHE A 69 -5.25 -4.60 -3.42
CA PHE A 69 -4.55 -5.88 -3.37
C PHE A 69 -3.85 -6.03 -2.02
N SER A 70 -4.17 -7.09 -1.29
CA SER A 70 -3.73 -7.30 0.10
C SER A 70 -3.62 -8.78 0.44
N PRO A 71 -2.58 -9.23 1.15
CA PRO A 71 -2.48 -10.61 1.64
C PRO A 71 -3.38 -10.86 2.86
N PHE A 72 -3.98 -9.83 3.46
CA PHE A 72 -4.74 -9.94 4.72
C PHE A 72 -6.19 -10.35 4.45
N THR A 73 -6.55 -11.57 4.88
CA THR A 73 -7.90 -12.14 4.72
C THR A 73 -9.01 -11.22 5.21
N ASP A 74 -8.87 -10.61 6.38
CA ASP A 74 -9.90 -9.72 6.94
C ASP A 74 -10.12 -8.47 6.08
N GLU A 75 -9.11 -8.01 5.34
CA GLU A 75 -9.22 -6.88 4.43
C GLU A 75 -9.91 -7.27 3.13
N VAL A 76 -9.62 -8.47 2.64
CA VAL A 76 -10.13 -9.02 1.39
C VAL A 76 -11.58 -9.47 1.53
N GLU A 77 -11.87 -10.41 2.43
CA GLU A 77 -13.19 -11.04 2.57
C GLU A 77 -14.28 -10.04 3.00
N ASN A 78 -13.94 -9.13 3.92
CA ASN A 78 -14.89 -8.13 4.39
C ASN A 78 -14.90 -6.85 3.54
N ASN A 79 -13.99 -6.73 2.55
CA ASN A 79 -13.74 -5.50 1.83
C ASN A 79 -13.64 -4.30 2.79
N THR A 80 -12.79 -4.41 3.81
CA THR A 80 -12.75 -3.50 4.98
C THR A 80 -12.63 -2.02 4.59
N PHE A 81 -11.97 -1.73 3.46
CA PHE A 81 -11.77 -0.37 2.95
C PHE A 81 -12.86 0.10 1.99
N GLN A 82 -13.92 -0.68 1.81
CA GLN A 82 -15.09 -0.39 0.98
C GLN A 82 -14.71 -0.04 -0.47
N CYS A 83 -13.73 -0.76 -1.03
CA CYS A 83 -13.27 -0.55 -2.39
C CYS A 83 -14.38 -0.90 -3.38
N LYS A 84 -14.66 0.01 -4.33
CA LYS A 84 -15.75 -0.14 -5.32
C LYS A 84 -15.64 -1.42 -6.17
N PHE A 85 -14.42 -1.81 -6.52
CA PHE A 85 -14.08 -3.00 -7.30
C PHE A 85 -13.70 -4.19 -6.42
N GLY A 86 -13.89 -4.06 -5.11
CA GLY A 86 -13.53 -5.06 -4.11
C GLY A 86 -12.07 -5.00 -3.68
N SER A 87 -11.76 -5.90 -2.75
CA SER A 87 -10.42 -6.18 -2.27
C SER A 87 -10.04 -7.59 -2.72
N HIS A 88 -8.79 -7.81 -3.11
CA HIS A 88 -8.32 -9.04 -3.76
C HIS A 88 -6.96 -9.45 -3.19
N TYR A 89 -6.66 -10.75 -3.20
CA TYR A 89 -5.36 -11.22 -2.72
C TYR A 89 -4.23 -10.89 -3.71
N ASP A 90 -4.55 -10.92 -5.00
CA ASP A 90 -3.58 -10.85 -6.09
C ASP A 90 -4.28 -10.61 -7.46
N TYR A 91 -3.51 -10.67 -8.54
CA TYR A 91 -4.03 -10.58 -9.91
C TYR A 91 -4.88 -11.80 -10.31
N VAL A 92 -4.64 -12.99 -9.75
CA VAL A 92 -5.39 -14.19 -10.12
C VAL A 92 -6.82 -14.12 -9.59
N SER A 93 -6.97 -13.64 -8.36
CA SER A 93 -8.26 -13.37 -7.72
C SER A 93 -9.00 -12.20 -8.40
N PHE A 94 -8.28 -11.16 -8.83
CA PHE A 94 -8.81 -10.12 -9.70
C PHE A 94 -8.80 -10.53 -11.18
N LYS A 95 -9.78 -11.34 -11.58
CA LYS A 95 -9.93 -11.93 -12.94
C LYS A 95 -9.64 -10.99 -14.13
N PRO A 96 -10.04 -9.69 -14.13
CA PRO A 96 -9.81 -8.82 -15.28
C PRO A 96 -8.32 -8.52 -15.54
N LYS A 97 -7.93 -8.52 -16.81
CA LYS A 97 -6.59 -8.04 -17.21
C LYS A 97 -6.43 -6.55 -16.92
N MET A 98 -5.23 -6.16 -16.51
CA MET A 98 -4.88 -4.76 -16.25
C MET A 98 -3.69 -4.34 -17.09
N LYS A 99 -3.70 -3.09 -17.56
CA LYS A 99 -2.64 -2.52 -18.40
C LYS A 99 -2.17 -1.18 -17.87
N PHE A 100 -0.86 -1.02 -17.72
CA PHE A 100 -0.24 0.27 -17.47
C PHE A 100 -0.40 1.19 -18.69
N ILE A 101 -0.81 2.44 -18.45
CA ILE A 101 -0.99 3.43 -19.51
C ILE A 101 0.11 4.46 -19.50
N LYS A 102 0.33 5.12 -18.35
CA LYS A 102 1.35 6.16 -18.16
C LYS A 102 1.48 6.52 -16.68
N TYR A 103 2.51 7.28 -16.34
CA TYR A 103 2.56 8.01 -15.08
C TYR A 103 1.82 9.35 -15.17
N GLU A 104 1.18 9.73 -14.06
CA GLU A 104 0.63 11.05 -13.79
C GLU A 104 1.12 11.45 -12.38
N ASN A 105 2.12 12.33 -12.31
CA ASN A 105 2.87 12.64 -11.08
C ASN A 105 3.45 11.35 -10.45
N ASP A 106 3.23 11.15 -9.14
CA ASP A 106 3.68 9.98 -8.39
C ASP A 106 2.74 8.77 -8.51
N PHE A 107 1.85 8.75 -9.49
CA PHE A 107 0.88 7.68 -9.71
C PHE A 107 0.99 7.08 -11.10
N ALA A 108 0.87 5.77 -11.19
CA ALA A 108 0.65 5.06 -12.44
C ALA A 108 -0.85 4.96 -12.73
N LYS A 109 -1.25 5.34 -13.94
CA LYS A 109 -2.60 5.12 -14.44
C LYS A 109 -2.72 3.71 -14.99
N ILE A 110 -3.63 2.93 -14.42
CA ILE A 110 -3.90 1.55 -14.77
C ILE A 110 -5.28 1.46 -15.40
N LYS A 111 -5.38 0.79 -16.56
CA LYS A 111 -6.65 0.49 -17.22
C LYS A 111 -7.05 -0.95 -16.96
N ILE A 112 -8.29 -1.16 -16.57
CA ILE A 112 -8.93 -2.47 -16.51
C ILE A 112 -9.44 -2.79 -17.92
N LEU A 113 -9.06 -3.95 -18.45
CA LEU A 113 -9.48 -4.43 -19.78
C LEU A 113 -10.82 -5.17 -19.70
N ASP A 114 -11.77 -4.56 -19.01
CA ASP A 114 -13.15 -5.02 -18.86
C ASP A 114 -14.06 -3.79 -18.78
N SER A 115 -15.02 -3.69 -19.70
CA SER A 115 -15.92 -2.54 -19.83
C SER A 115 -17.02 -2.49 -18.76
N THR A 116 -17.18 -3.56 -17.97
CA THR A 116 -18.15 -3.58 -16.85
C THR A 116 -17.72 -2.69 -15.68
N PHE A 117 -16.43 -2.35 -15.60
CA PHE A 117 -15.88 -1.48 -14.58
C PHE A 117 -16.01 -0.01 -14.99
N VAL A 118 -16.66 0.82 -14.14
CA VAL A 118 -16.82 2.26 -14.37
C VAL A 118 -16.37 3.04 -13.13
N PRO A 119 -15.31 3.87 -13.20
CA PRO A 119 -14.41 4.02 -14.34
C PRO A 119 -13.61 2.74 -14.63
N ASN A 120 -13.21 2.49 -15.87
CA ASN A 120 -12.37 1.34 -16.23
C ASN A 120 -10.87 1.62 -16.01
N PHE A 121 -10.55 2.53 -15.09
CA PHE A 121 -9.19 2.85 -14.72
C PHE A 121 -9.12 3.27 -13.26
N PHE A 122 -7.92 3.16 -12.70
CA PHE A 122 -7.57 3.64 -11.36
C PHE A 122 -6.10 4.04 -11.35
N PHE A 123 -5.65 4.61 -10.24
CA PHE A 123 -4.30 5.11 -10.04
C PHE A 123 -3.62 4.39 -8.87
N ILE A 124 -2.42 3.84 -9.08
CA ILE A 124 -1.60 3.23 -8.03
C ILE A 124 -0.38 4.12 -7.79
N GLN A 125 0.09 4.25 -6.55
CA GLN A 125 1.31 4.99 -6.27
C GLN A 125 2.53 4.31 -6.92
N LYS A 126 3.41 5.11 -7.52
CA LYS A 126 4.61 4.63 -8.24
C LYS A 126 5.49 3.69 -7.41
N LYS A 127 5.57 3.88 -6.08
CA LYS A 127 6.37 3.02 -5.18
C LYS A 127 5.93 1.56 -5.16
N TRP A 128 4.68 1.27 -5.53
CA TRP A 128 4.10 -0.07 -5.54
C TRP A 128 4.25 -0.77 -6.88
N ILE A 129 4.99 -0.19 -7.82
CA ILE A 129 5.08 -0.68 -9.20
C ILE A 129 6.55 -0.73 -9.62
N GLU A 130 6.89 -1.78 -10.35
CA GLU A 130 8.15 -1.90 -11.09
C GLU A 130 7.91 -2.49 -12.47
N PHE A 131 8.88 -2.33 -13.36
CA PHE A 131 8.86 -2.97 -14.68
C PHE A 131 9.72 -4.23 -14.62
N GLU A 132 9.27 -5.29 -15.30
CA GLU A 132 10.08 -6.50 -15.56
C GLU A 132 11.48 -6.09 -16.03
N GLU A 133 12.54 -6.82 -15.62
CA GLU A 133 13.91 -6.57 -16.08
C GLU A 133 14.10 -6.83 -17.59
#